data_AF-A0A374AMN7-F1
#
_entry.id   AF-A0A374AMN7-F1
#
_cell.length_a   1.000
_cell.length_b   1.000
_cell.length_c   1.000
_cell.angle_alpha   90.00
_cell.angle_beta   90.00
_cell.angle_gamma   90.00
#
_symmetry.space_group_name_H-M   'P 1'
#
loop_
_entity.id
_entity.type
_entity.pdbx_description
1 polymer ?
#
loop_
_entity_poly.entity_id
_entity_poly.type
_entity_poly.pdbx_seq_one_letter_code
_entity_poly.pdbx_strand_id
1 'polypeptide(L)'
;MKKNYKKMICLFLGVIILTMAQPVFCSAWGPPKAEDEEKFLEWYEKHKNDQNAVYTLTGDLKLTKGTKEDPIRFDGRGKVRIDCGNHGIIVNSRVIIDNPDLTISGNYMFVLMENSIDSHLILKRGTVLDESDDACAVQVIRGTLQTSSDPSDRFTIQMKGKDITGIYHGTDEPLVLRQIDVTAKGTGRVEGVKNNRNQTLSLTDCNIKVSGDQEACGVSNLGRTEVNRCRITASVSDASGTAVSVAGSEISSRDSKIVPEITGMKNTVYSIYDVDSFTPVIGRTGTDLKSLLPQNASVYVENAETKEKSIISMPVIWDASGADTSKEGITLVKGRLLTKDLFGIYINSSGISPETAVIAVPPEGMFLNSYRILSKEEGRIRGMLELPYPAGADSMILQYSADQKNWRTYEEKNGSTNIIRGQDFPKPFGVFSFVFDIPVNTKTFYMRTKVHGSSIFSGTSAVWKIDVDHGAPESSVSGESGGDRGGQTVEQEESTQKDQRSEGNPGYSENSVRYKDKNSVSDQKSKKSQNVNKNESSQRQEKKKEKVQRKKTAPEVQDNEKQTPKTSGWGRNAKSYDKGDLVFAAIGILLIFGAALLLGRKFFRKKNLS
;
A
#
# COMPACT_ATOMS: atom_id res chain seq x y z
N MET A 1 -27.58 43.06 14.12
CA MET A 1 -26.42 42.15 13.96
C MET A 1 -26.31 41.03 15.01
N LYS A 2 -26.30 41.28 16.34
CA LYS A 2 -25.97 40.24 17.36
C LYS A 2 -26.82 38.93 17.38
N LYS A 3 -28.06 38.90 16.87
CA LYS A 3 -28.90 37.66 16.87
C LYS A 3 -28.48 36.60 15.85
N ASN A 4 -28.00 36.98 14.65
CA ASN A 4 -27.74 36.02 13.57
C ASN A 4 -26.44 35.24 13.78
N TYR A 5 -25.45 35.85 14.45
CA TYR A 5 -24.15 35.24 14.68
C TYR A 5 -24.24 33.94 15.51
N LYS A 6 -25.13 33.89 16.51
CA LYS A 6 -25.41 32.64 17.26
C LYS A 6 -26.02 31.56 16.38
N LYS A 7 -26.98 31.88 15.50
CA LYS A 7 -27.53 30.90 14.55
C LYS A 7 -26.44 30.37 13.60
N MET A 8 -25.59 31.24 13.08
CA MET A 8 -24.49 30.85 12.18
C MET A 8 -23.46 29.96 12.88
N ILE A 9 -23.10 30.25 14.13
CA ILE A 9 -22.22 29.40 14.95
C ILE A 9 -22.85 28.04 15.25
N CYS A 10 -24.14 27.98 15.60
CA CYS A 10 -24.83 26.70 15.81
C CYS A 10 -24.94 25.89 14.51
N LEU A 11 -25.07 26.53 13.35
CA LEU A 11 -25.08 25.86 12.04
C LEU A 11 -23.67 25.35 11.67
N PHE A 12 -22.62 26.12 11.93
CA PHE A 12 -21.23 25.69 11.72
C PHE A 12 -20.83 24.55 12.67
N LEU A 13 -21.18 24.63 13.95
CA LEU A 13 -20.98 23.52 14.90
C LEU A 13 -21.83 22.30 14.51
N GLY A 14 -23.07 22.50 14.07
CA GLY A 14 -23.92 21.43 13.55
C GLY A 14 -23.30 20.72 12.36
N VAL A 15 -22.77 21.47 11.38
CA VAL A 15 -22.07 20.91 10.22
C VAL A 15 -20.75 20.24 10.61
N ILE A 16 -19.94 20.84 11.49
CA ILE A 16 -18.67 20.23 11.96
C ILE A 16 -18.94 18.93 12.72
N ILE A 17 -19.96 18.90 13.58
CA ILE A 17 -20.41 17.67 14.26
C ILE A 17 -20.92 16.67 13.22
N LEU A 18 -21.68 17.10 12.20
CA LEU A 18 -22.12 16.21 11.12
C LEU A 18 -20.93 15.60 10.37
N THR A 19 -19.92 16.40 9.97
CA THR A 19 -18.74 15.90 9.24
C THR A 19 -17.78 15.08 10.10
N MET A 20 -17.76 15.30 11.42
CA MET A 20 -17.01 14.47 12.38
C MET A 20 -17.78 13.20 12.78
N ALA A 21 -19.10 13.18 12.58
CA ALA A 21 -20.00 12.06 12.86
C ALA A 21 -20.59 11.43 11.58
N GLN A 22 -20.02 11.73 10.41
CA GLN A 22 -20.06 10.83 9.27
C GLN A 22 -18.81 9.94 9.37
N PRO A 23 -18.95 8.65 9.73
CA PRO A 23 -17.96 7.68 9.29
C PRO A 23 -17.83 7.78 7.76
N VAL A 24 -16.63 7.53 7.25
CA VAL A 24 -16.44 7.28 5.82
C VAL A 24 -17.05 5.90 5.52
N PHE A 25 -18.36 5.86 5.41
CA PHE A 25 -19.12 4.69 5.00
C PHE A 25 -18.86 4.45 3.52
N CYS A 26 -17.87 3.63 3.21
CA CYS A 26 -17.84 2.90 1.94
C CYS A 26 -19.18 2.15 1.82
N SER A 27 -20.02 2.57 0.86
CA SER A 27 -21.41 2.13 0.74
C SER A 27 -21.54 0.72 0.14
N ALA A 28 -20.95 -0.25 0.84
CA ALA A 28 -20.99 -1.68 0.52
C ALA A 28 -21.06 -2.57 1.78
N TRP A 29 -20.66 -2.06 2.96
CA TRP A 29 -20.63 -2.83 4.20
C TRP A 29 -21.52 -2.19 5.27
N GLY A 30 -22.44 -2.99 5.83
CA GLY A 30 -23.12 -2.64 7.08
C GLY A 30 -22.15 -2.69 8.27
N PRO A 31 -22.59 -2.33 9.50
CA PRO A 31 -21.77 -2.57 10.68
C PRO A 31 -21.38 -4.06 10.74
N PRO A 32 -20.10 -4.40 10.95
CA PRO A 32 -19.66 -5.79 10.90
C PRO A 32 -20.43 -6.60 11.93
N LYS A 33 -21.02 -7.72 11.47
CA LYS A 33 -21.67 -8.68 12.35
C LYS A 33 -20.66 -9.09 13.42
N ALA A 34 -21.09 -9.13 14.68
CA ALA A 34 -20.29 -9.63 15.78
C ALA A 34 -20.88 -10.98 16.21
N GLU A 35 -20.01 -11.95 16.49
CA GLU A 35 -20.44 -13.20 17.11
C GLU A 35 -20.72 -13.00 18.62
N ASP A 36 -21.61 -13.81 19.18
CA ASP A 36 -21.95 -13.77 20.58
C ASP A 36 -20.89 -14.49 21.43
N GLU A 37 -20.03 -13.71 22.11
CA GLU A 37 -18.94 -14.23 22.95
C GLU A 37 -19.44 -15.21 24.03
N GLU A 38 -20.62 -14.99 24.61
CA GLU A 38 -21.16 -15.88 25.65
C GLU A 38 -21.57 -17.23 25.06
N LYS A 39 -22.38 -17.22 23.99
CA LYS A 39 -22.83 -18.45 23.33
C LYS A 39 -21.66 -19.24 22.72
N PHE A 40 -20.65 -18.56 22.18
CA PHE A 40 -19.45 -19.21 21.68
C PHE A 40 -18.66 -19.89 22.82
N LEU A 41 -18.43 -19.21 23.94
CA LEU A 41 -17.67 -19.77 25.07
C LEU A 41 -18.42 -20.92 25.76
N GLU A 42 -19.74 -20.81 25.95
CA GLU A 42 -20.59 -21.90 26.43
C GLU A 42 -20.55 -23.12 25.49
N TRP A 43 -20.59 -22.88 24.17
CA TRP A 43 -20.43 -23.95 23.20
C TRP A 43 -19.05 -24.59 23.28
N TYR A 44 -17.98 -23.80 23.39
CA TYR A 44 -16.62 -24.33 23.42
C TYR A 44 -16.40 -25.21 24.66
N GLU A 45 -16.74 -24.71 25.85
CA GLU A 45 -16.57 -25.47 27.10
C GLU A 45 -17.32 -26.81 27.08
N LYS A 46 -18.52 -26.82 26.48
CA LYS A 46 -19.33 -28.03 26.34
C LYS A 46 -18.72 -29.08 25.40
N HIS A 47 -18.13 -28.67 24.27
CA HIS A 47 -17.72 -29.60 23.20
C HIS A 47 -16.19 -29.78 23.06
N LYS A 48 -15.36 -29.12 23.88
CA LYS A 48 -13.88 -29.18 23.80
C LYS A 48 -13.22 -30.56 24.02
N ASN A 49 -14.00 -31.59 24.32
CA ASN A 49 -13.54 -32.97 24.44
C ASN A 49 -14.15 -33.92 23.38
N ASP A 50 -15.05 -33.42 22.53
CA ASP A 50 -15.71 -34.20 21.49
C ASP A 50 -14.80 -34.41 20.27
N GLN A 51 -15.01 -35.50 19.54
CA GLN A 51 -14.08 -35.96 18.50
C GLN A 51 -14.36 -35.42 17.08
N ASN A 52 -15.42 -34.63 16.89
CA ASN A 52 -15.76 -33.95 15.63
C ASN A 52 -16.59 -32.67 15.89
N ALA A 53 -16.26 -31.88 16.91
CA ALA A 53 -17.01 -30.66 17.21
C ALA A 53 -16.74 -29.59 16.14
N VAL A 54 -17.78 -28.94 15.62
CA VAL A 54 -17.64 -27.83 14.67
C VAL A 54 -18.52 -26.66 15.10
N TYR A 55 -17.91 -25.49 15.22
CA TYR A 55 -18.60 -24.20 15.29
C TYR A 55 -18.33 -23.42 14.01
N THR A 56 -19.28 -22.63 13.54
CA THR A 56 -19.12 -21.74 12.39
C THR A 56 -19.49 -20.33 12.82
N LEU A 57 -18.58 -19.37 12.66
CA LEU A 57 -18.83 -17.97 13.00
C LEU A 57 -19.86 -17.36 12.02
N THR A 58 -20.70 -16.50 12.56
CA THR A 58 -21.71 -15.70 11.83
C THR A 58 -21.37 -14.19 11.81
N GLY A 59 -20.29 -13.82 12.50
CA GLY A 59 -19.69 -12.50 12.58
C GLY A 59 -18.30 -12.56 13.23
N ASP A 60 -17.63 -11.41 13.39
CA ASP A 60 -16.33 -11.32 14.06
C ASP A 60 -16.47 -11.65 15.55
N LEU A 61 -15.71 -12.64 16.03
CA LEU A 61 -15.72 -13.06 17.43
C LEU A 61 -14.76 -12.21 18.25
N LYS A 62 -15.30 -11.32 19.09
CA LYS A 62 -14.51 -10.43 19.96
C LYS A 62 -14.36 -11.07 21.34
N LEU A 63 -13.14 -11.49 21.68
CA LEU A 63 -12.81 -12.10 22.97
C LEU A 63 -12.40 -11.01 23.96
N THR A 64 -13.32 -10.61 24.82
CA THR A 64 -13.19 -9.47 25.74
C THR A 64 -13.07 -9.87 27.21
N LYS A 65 -13.46 -11.09 27.58
CA LYS A 65 -13.63 -11.50 29.00
C LYS A 65 -12.38 -12.08 29.67
N GLY A 66 -11.32 -12.40 28.94
CA GLY A 66 -10.14 -13.07 29.47
C GLY A 66 -9.30 -12.19 30.41
N THR A 67 -9.23 -12.55 31.69
CA THR A 67 -8.43 -11.84 32.70
C THR A 67 -7.06 -12.48 32.90
N LYS A 68 -6.19 -11.88 33.73
CA LYS A 68 -4.89 -12.46 34.06
C LYS A 68 -5.03 -13.71 34.94
N GLU A 69 -5.97 -13.68 35.87
CA GLU A 69 -6.26 -14.72 36.84
C GLU A 69 -7.10 -15.83 36.21
N ASP A 70 -8.09 -15.46 35.41
CA ASP A 70 -8.88 -16.38 34.59
C ASP A 70 -8.92 -15.95 33.10
N PRO A 71 -7.96 -16.41 32.29
CA PRO A 71 -7.95 -16.21 30.84
C PRO A 71 -8.96 -17.11 30.12
N ILE A 72 -9.41 -16.66 28.95
CA ILE A 72 -10.14 -17.53 28.02
C ILE A 72 -9.17 -18.62 27.53
N ARG A 73 -9.56 -19.89 27.67
CA ARG A 73 -8.74 -21.05 27.28
C ARG A 73 -9.44 -21.85 26.19
N PHE A 74 -8.80 -21.94 25.04
CA PHE A 74 -9.13 -22.93 24.01
C PHE A 74 -8.29 -24.18 24.28
N ASP A 75 -8.59 -24.84 25.40
CA ASP A 75 -7.98 -26.11 25.82
C ASP A 75 -8.87 -27.32 25.47
N GLY A 76 -8.53 -28.51 25.96
CA GLY A 76 -9.32 -29.73 25.78
C GLY A 76 -8.51 -30.94 25.30
N ARG A 77 -9.24 -31.99 24.92
CA ARG A 77 -8.72 -33.22 24.26
C ARG A 77 -9.58 -33.66 23.08
N GLY A 78 -10.52 -32.80 22.68
CA GLY A 78 -11.42 -33.01 21.57
C GLY A 78 -10.84 -32.46 20.29
N LYS A 79 -11.17 -33.12 19.18
CA LYS A 79 -10.90 -32.63 17.84
C LYS A 79 -11.99 -31.65 17.45
N VAL A 80 -11.67 -30.37 17.62
CA VAL A 80 -12.57 -29.23 17.47
C VAL A 80 -12.19 -28.45 16.21
N ARG A 81 -13.17 -28.02 15.40
CA ARG A 81 -12.98 -27.00 14.37
C ARG A 81 -13.78 -25.74 14.71
N ILE A 82 -13.11 -24.60 14.70
CA ILE A 82 -13.76 -23.28 14.63
C ILE A 82 -13.62 -22.81 13.18
N ASP A 83 -14.74 -22.63 12.50
CA ASP A 83 -14.78 -22.17 11.11
C ASP A 83 -15.18 -20.71 11.05
N CYS A 84 -14.20 -19.83 10.88
CA CYS A 84 -14.38 -18.39 10.88
C CYS A 84 -14.99 -17.88 9.55
N GLY A 85 -14.77 -18.58 8.44
CA GLY A 85 -15.24 -18.14 7.12
C GLY A 85 -14.72 -16.74 6.77
N ASN A 86 -15.62 -15.85 6.35
CA ASN A 86 -15.36 -14.44 6.04
C ASN A 86 -15.26 -13.53 7.30
N HIS A 87 -14.88 -14.08 8.46
CA HIS A 87 -14.81 -13.39 9.75
C HIS A 87 -13.49 -13.69 10.46
N GLY A 88 -13.14 -12.89 11.48
CA GLY A 88 -11.95 -13.11 12.30
C GLY A 88 -12.23 -13.21 13.80
N ILE A 89 -11.31 -13.83 14.54
CA ILE A 89 -11.30 -13.81 16.01
C ILE A 89 -10.42 -12.65 16.48
N ILE A 90 -11.02 -11.68 17.16
CA ILE A 90 -10.35 -10.47 17.64
C ILE A 90 -10.13 -10.60 19.15
N VAL A 91 -8.88 -10.78 19.54
CA VAL A 91 -8.43 -10.85 20.93
C VAL A 91 -8.24 -9.45 21.48
N ASN A 92 -9.09 -9.09 22.44
CA ASN A 92 -9.05 -7.83 23.20
C ASN A 92 -8.80 -8.07 24.70
N SER A 93 -8.42 -9.29 25.07
CA SER A 93 -8.27 -9.77 26.45
C SER A 93 -7.19 -10.85 26.54
N ARG A 94 -7.07 -11.61 27.64
CA ARG A 94 -6.09 -12.70 27.75
C ARG A 94 -6.67 -14.02 27.23
N VAL A 95 -6.08 -14.54 26.15
CA VAL A 95 -6.51 -15.78 25.47
C VAL A 95 -5.35 -16.77 25.37
N ILE A 96 -5.60 -18.05 25.66
CA ILE A 96 -4.62 -19.14 25.56
C ILE A 96 -5.18 -20.21 24.62
N ILE A 97 -4.41 -20.62 23.60
CA ILE A 97 -4.78 -21.71 22.69
C ILE A 97 -3.88 -22.92 22.97
N ASP A 98 -4.48 -23.98 23.51
CA ASP A 98 -3.81 -25.10 24.19
C ASP A 98 -4.52 -26.46 23.95
N ASN A 99 -4.95 -26.71 22.72
CA ASN A 99 -5.55 -27.97 22.30
C ASN A 99 -4.87 -28.44 20.99
N PRO A 100 -4.13 -29.57 20.99
CA PRO A 100 -3.39 -30.02 19.82
C PRO A 100 -4.29 -30.40 18.62
N ASP A 101 -5.53 -30.83 18.88
CA ASP A 101 -6.49 -31.25 17.86
C ASP A 101 -7.50 -30.15 17.51
N LEU A 102 -7.30 -28.92 18.01
CA LEU A 102 -8.05 -27.73 17.59
C LEU A 102 -7.55 -27.21 16.25
N THR A 103 -8.47 -27.03 15.31
CA THR A 103 -8.27 -26.33 14.04
C THR A 103 -9.12 -25.05 14.00
N ILE A 104 -8.51 -23.92 13.67
CA ILE A 104 -9.21 -22.66 13.41
C ILE A 104 -9.01 -22.34 11.92
N SER A 105 -10.08 -22.33 11.12
CA SER A 105 -10.02 -22.08 9.67
C SER A 105 -10.69 -20.77 9.29
N GLY A 106 -10.09 -19.97 8.40
CA GLY A 106 -10.69 -18.76 7.86
C GLY A 106 -10.40 -18.56 6.37
N ASN A 107 -11.16 -17.64 5.77
CA ASN A 107 -10.94 -17.14 4.40
C ASN A 107 -11.18 -15.61 4.34
N TYR A 108 -10.54 -14.88 5.25
CA TYR A 108 -10.67 -13.43 5.48
C TYR A 108 -9.30 -12.75 5.67
N MET A 109 -9.26 -11.42 5.80
CA MET A 109 -8.02 -10.65 6.01
C MET A 109 -7.16 -11.14 7.19
N PHE A 110 -7.75 -11.81 8.18
CA PHE A 110 -7.05 -12.48 9.27
C PHE A 110 -7.91 -13.57 9.91
N VAL A 111 -7.28 -14.57 10.53
CA VAL A 111 -7.96 -15.57 11.37
C VAL A 111 -7.91 -15.18 12.85
N LEU A 112 -6.72 -14.79 13.36
CA LEU A 112 -6.52 -14.28 14.72
C LEU A 112 -5.95 -12.85 14.66
N MET A 113 -6.57 -11.89 15.36
CA MET A 113 -6.05 -10.53 15.52
C MET A 113 -5.96 -10.13 16.99
N GLU A 114 -4.78 -9.70 17.44
CA GLU A 114 -4.55 -9.10 18.75
C GLU A 114 -4.68 -7.56 18.65
N ASN A 115 -5.65 -6.96 19.35
CA ASN A 115 -6.07 -5.56 19.10
C ASN A 115 -6.39 -4.70 20.35
N SER A 116 -6.04 -5.13 21.56
CA SER A 116 -6.06 -4.28 22.76
C SER A 116 -4.65 -4.00 23.28
N ILE A 117 -4.44 -2.95 24.08
CA ILE A 117 -3.12 -2.67 24.68
C ILE A 117 -2.83 -3.67 25.80
N ASP A 118 -3.85 -4.06 26.56
CA ASP A 118 -3.76 -4.96 27.73
C ASP A 118 -4.11 -6.42 27.41
N SER A 119 -4.26 -6.79 26.13
CA SER A 119 -4.48 -8.18 25.72
C SER A 119 -3.19 -9.00 25.71
N HIS A 120 -3.35 -10.32 25.81
CA HIS A 120 -2.26 -11.25 25.51
C HIS A 120 -2.81 -12.52 24.82
N LEU A 121 -2.42 -12.75 23.57
CA LEU A 121 -2.61 -14.03 22.87
C LEU A 121 -1.43 -14.96 23.18
N ILE A 122 -1.72 -16.16 23.71
CA ILE A 122 -0.72 -17.17 24.06
C ILE A 122 -0.94 -18.43 23.22
N LEU A 123 -0.05 -18.69 22.26
CA LEU A 123 -0.10 -19.84 21.37
C LEU A 123 0.77 -20.98 21.91
N LYS A 124 0.16 -22.14 22.18
CA LYS A 124 0.88 -23.36 22.59
C LYS A 124 0.66 -24.52 21.62
N ARG A 125 -0.60 -24.93 21.45
CA ARG A 125 -1.00 -26.13 20.70
C ARG A 125 -2.30 -25.88 19.96
N GLY A 126 -2.35 -26.36 18.72
CA GLY A 126 -3.44 -26.16 17.77
C GLY A 126 -2.94 -25.76 16.39
N THR A 127 -3.88 -25.62 15.45
CA THR A 127 -3.60 -25.27 14.06
C THR A 127 -4.48 -24.11 13.58
N VAL A 128 -3.88 -23.11 12.94
CA VAL A 128 -4.58 -22.12 12.10
C VAL A 128 -4.42 -22.50 10.64
N LEU A 129 -5.52 -22.48 9.89
CA LEU A 129 -5.58 -22.65 8.44
C LEU A 129 -6.20 -21.40 7.81
N ASP A 130 -5.53 -20.81 6.81
CA ASP A 130 -6.00 -19.60 6.15
C ASP A 130 -5.92 -19.76 4.62
N GLU A 131 -7.05 -19.76 3.94
CA GLU A 131 -7.12 -19.82 2.46
C GLU A 131 -7.66 -18.50 1.88
N SER A 132 -6.84 -17.46 2.02
CA SER A 132 -7.19 -16.06 1.71
C SER A 132 -6.13 -15.36 0.87
N ASP A 133 -6.58 -14.44 0.01
CA ASP A 133 -5.73 -13.46 -0.67
C ASP A 133 -5.60 -12.17 0.17
N ASP A 134 -4.44 -11.50 0.07
CA ASP A 134 -4.12 -10.21 0.69
C ASP A 134 -4.29 -10.20 2.24
N ALA A 135 -3.91 -11.31 2.89
CA ALA A 135 -4.31 -11.67 4.26
C ALA A 135 -3.18 -12.08 5.23
N CYS A 136 -3.48 -12.16 6.53
CA CYS A 136 -2.54 -12.53 7.57
C CYS A 136 -3.15 -13.44 8.67
N ALA A 137 -2.70 -14.69 8.77
CA ALA A 137 -3.28 -15.69 9.66
C ALA A 137 -3.25 -15.28 11.16
N VAL A 138 -2.15 -14.71 11.64
CA VAL A 138 -2.03 -14.16 13.01
C VAL A 138 -1.48 -12.73 12.97
N GLN A 139 -2.33 -11.74 13.28
CA GLN A 139 -2.00 -10.32 13.17
C GLN A 139 -1.94 -9.63 14.55
N VAL A 140 -0.77 -9.07 14.90
CA VAL A 140 -0.56 -8.38 16.19
C VAL A 140 -0.51 -6.87 15.96
N ILE A 141 -1.64 -6.19 16.20
CA ILE A 141 -1.81 -4.74 15.98
C ILE A 141 -1.54 -3.95 17.27
N ARG A 142 -1.97 -4.49 18.41
CA ARG A 142 -1.72 -4.02 19.78
C ARG A 142 -1.42 -5.23 20.67
N GLY A 143 -1.11 -5.03 21.95
CA GLY A 143 -0.96 -6.12 22.92
C GLY A 143 0.30 -6.94 22.69
N THR A 144 0.28 -8.23 23.08
CA THR A 144 1.46 -9.10 22.97
C THR A 144 1.10 -10.50 22.50
N LEU A 145 1.84 -11.00 21.50
CA LEU A 145 1.88 -12.43 21.18
C LEU A 145 2.92 -13.14 22.04
N GLN A 146 2.51 -14.23 22.69
CA GLN A 146 3.38 -15.13 23.45
C GLN A 146 3.29 -16.56 22.90
N THR A 147 4.37 -17.31 23.10
CA THR A 147 4.49 -18.70 22.67
C THR A 147 4.93 -19.57 23.85
N SER A 148 4.76 -20.89 23.76
CA SER A 148 5.12 -21.78 24.85
C SER A 148 6.63 -21.78 25.17
N SER A 149 6.98 -22.49 26.24
CA SER A 149 8.35 -22.87 26.57
C SER A 149 8.51 -24.38 26.80
N ASP A 150 7.43 -25.15 26.71
CA ASP A 150 7.47 -26.62 26.84
C ASP A 150 7.95 -27.25 25.51
N PRO A 151 9.03 -28.04 25.47
CA PRO A 151 9.51 -28.67 24.24
C PRO A 151 8.53 -29.60 23.52
N SER A 152 7.45 -30.02 24.18
CA SER A 152 6.38 -30.84 23.59
C SER A 152 5.21 -30.03 22.99
N ASP A 153 5.10 -28.74 23.32
CA ASP A 153 4.15 -27.84 22.67
C ASP A 153 4.61 -27.49 21.24
N ARG A 154 3.64 -27.31 20.33
CA ARG A 154 3.86 -26.84 18.96
C ARG A 154 2.57 -26.24 18.40
N PHE A 155 2.64 -25.01 17.91
CA PHE A 155 1.50 -24.35 17.26
C PHE A 155 1.76 -24.24 15.77
N THR A 156 0.76 -24.59 14.95
CA THR A 156 0.89 -24.68 13.50
C THR A 156 0.08 -23.60 12.80
N ILE A 157 0.67 -22.95 11.78
CA ILE A 157 0.01 -21.99 10.91
C ILE A 157 0.22 -22.48 9.47
N GLN A 158 -0.87 -22.67 8.72
CA GLN A 158 -0.82 -23.03 7.30
C GLN A 158 -1.60 -21.99 6.49
N MET A 159 -1.02 -21.52 5.38
CA MET A 159 -1.64 -20.49 4.54
C MET A 159 -1.54 -20.80 3.05
N LYS A 160 -2.60 -20.45 2.30
CA LYS A 160 -2.63 -20.51 0.84
C LYS A 160 -3.42 -19.37 0.20
N GLY A 161 -2.74 -18.55 -0.60
CA GLY A 161 -3.35 -17.44 -1.35
C GLY A 161 -2.33 -16.45 -1.90
N LYS A 162 -2.79 -15.38 -2.53
CA LYS A 162 -1.98 -14.26 -3.04
C LYS A 162 -1.60 -13.32 -1.89
N ASP A 163 -0.37 -12.78 -1.90
CA ASP A 163 0.08 -11.71 -0.98
C ASP A 163 -0.20 -11.96 0.52
N ILE A 164 0.32 -13.07 1.06
CA ILE A 164 -0.02 -13.62 2.39
C ILE A 164 1.11 -13.50 3.44
N THR A 165 0.75 -13.36 4.72
CA THR A 165 1.68 -13.30 5.86
C THR A 165 1.30 -14.25 7.02
N GLY A 166 2.19 -15.17 7.42
CA GLY A 166 1.93 -16.14 8.50
C GLY A 166 1.71 -15.50 9.88
N ILE A 167 2.67 -14.69 10.33
CA ILE A 167 2.55 -13.85 11.53
C ILE A 167 2.96 -12.42 11.18
N TYR A 168 2.08 -11.45 11.40
CA TYR A 168 2.40 -10.02 11.35
C TYR A 168 2.57 -9.46 12.76
N HIS A 169 3.67 -8.76 13.00
CA HIS A 169 3.95 -8.05 14.24
C HIS A 169 4.09 -6.55 14.01
N GLY A 170 3.13 -5.79 14.53
CA GLY A 170 3.05 -4.34 14.36
C GLY A 170 3.31 -3.51 15.62
N THR A 171 3.49 -4.13 16.79
CA THR A 171 3.62 -3.44 18.09
C THR A 171 5.06 -3.05 18.40
N ASP A 172 5.27 -2.11 19.32
CA ASP A 172 6.60 -1.56 19.62
C ASP A 172 7.44 -2.40 20.62
N GLU A 173 6.98 -3.60 21.02
CA GLU A 173 7.66 -4.53 21.93
C GLU A 173 8.50 -5.64 21.23
N PRO A 174 9.58 -6.17 21.84
CA PRO A 174 10.35 -7.29 21.27
C PRO A 174 9.55 -8.59 21.18
N LEU A 175 9.57 -9.25 20.00
CA LEU A 175 8.85 -10.51 19.76
C LEU A 175 9.74 -11.74 20.03
N VAL A 176 9.21 -12.70 20.79
CA VAL A 176 9.84 -13.99 21.06
C VAL A 176 8.92 -15.14 20.62
N LEU A 177 9.33 -15.86 19.57
CA LEU A 177 8.62 -17.02 19.04
C LEU A 177 9.36 -18.32 19.38
N ARG A 178 8.63 -19.29 19.93
CA ARG A 178 9.11 -20.65 20.19
C ARG A 178 8.15 -21.68 19.64
N GLN A 179 8.68 -22.78 19.12
CA GLN A 179 7.92 -23.96 18.68
C GLN A 179 6.76 -23.64 17.71
N ILE A 180 6.92 -22.62 16.86
CA ILE A 180 5.94 -22.29 15.82
C ILE A 180 6.34 -22.97 14.51
N ASP A 181 5.39 -23.68 13.90
CA ASP A 181 5.48 -24.17 12.53
C ASP A 181 4.65 -23.27 11.62
N VAL A 182 5.27 -22.68 10.59
CA VAL A 182 4.59 -21.87 9.57
C VAL A 182 4.82 -22.52 8.21
N THR A 183 3.75 -22.83 7.48
CA THR A 183 3.81 -23.28 6.08
C THR A 183 2.91 -22.41 5.21
N ALA A 184 3.48 -21.47 4.45
CA ALA A 184 2.73 -20.58 3.56
C ALA A 184 3.10 -20.82 2.09
N LYS A 185 2.10 -20.98 1.22
CA LYS A 185 2.29 -21.09 -0.23
C LYS A 185 1.39 -20.10 -0.97
N GLY A 186 1.95 -19.24 -1.79
CA GLY A 186 1.19 -18.21 -2.48
C GLY A 186 1.70 -17.86 -3.88
N THR A 187 0.91 -17.06 -4.58
CA THR A 187 1.16 -16.57 -5.95
C THR A 187 1.67 -15.14 -6.00
N GLY A 188 1.62 -14.41 -4.88
CA GLY A 188 2.19 -13.08 -4.72
C GLY A 188 3.46 -13.10 -3.85
N ARG A 189 3.61 -12.06 -3.02
CA ARG A 189 4.56 -11.99 -1.90
C ARG A 189 4.14 -12.92 -0.77
N VAL A 190 5.05 -13.72 -0.24
CA VAL A 190 4.76 -14.69 0.83
C VAL A 190 5.71 -14.49 2.00
N GLU A 191 5.19 -14.11 3.16
CA GLU A 191 6.01 -13.85 4.36
C GLU A 191 5.66 -14.82 5.50
N GLY A 192 6.68 -15.44 6.13
CA GLY A 192 6.45 -16.40 7.21
C GLY A 192 6.20 -15.71 8.55
N VAL A 193 7.14 -14.84 8.94
CA VAL A 193 7.00 -13.90 10.06
C VAL A 193 7.46 -12.52 9.58
N LYS A 194 6.68 -11.47 9.86
CA LYS A 194 6.94 -10.10 9.42
C LYS A 194 6.86 -9.14 10.62
N ASN A 195 7.97 -8.50 10.96
CA ASN A 195 8.05 -7.43 11.94
C ASN A 195 8.59 -6.16 11.26
N ASN A 196 7.74 -5.15 11.09
CA ASN A 196 8.12 -3.88 10.46
C ASN A 196 8.76 -2.88 11.45
N ARG A 197 9.31 -3.35 12.59
CA ARG A 197 9.85 -2.50 13.68
C ARG A 197 11.32 -2.77 13.95
N ASN A 198 12.00 -1.77 14.51
CA ASN A 198 13.43 -1.83 14.84
C ASN A 198 13.67 -2.51 16.21
N GLN A 199 13.38 -3.82 16.31
CA GLN A 199 13.41 -4.60 17.56
C GLN A 199 14.23 -5.89 17.44
N THR A 200 14.59 -6.46 18.58
CA THR A 200 14.98 -7.87 18.66
C THR A 200 13.77 -8.76 18.35
N LEU A 201 13.92 -9.61 17.34
CA LEU A 201 13.06 -10.76 17.06
C LEU A 201 13.84 -12.05 17.35
N SER A 202 13.45 -12.80 18.38
CA SER A 202 14.12 -14.05 18.75
C SER A 202 13.23 -15.26 18.42
N LEU A 203 13.70 -16.12 17.51
CA LEU A 203 13.08 -17.39 17.15
C LEU A 203 13.84 -18.57 17.77
N THR A 204 13.12 -19.58 18.25
CA THR A 204 13.70 -20.76 18.91
C THR A 204 12.89 -22.05 18.63
N ASP A 205 13.53 -23.09 18.09
CA ASP A 205 12.89 -24.39 17.76
C ASP A 205 11.69 -24.30 16.77
N CYS A 206 11.62 -23.21 16.00
CA CYS A 206 10.57 -22.94 14.99
C CYS A 206 10.91 -23.55 13.61
N ASN A 207 9.88 -23.86 12.82
CA ASN A 207 10.00 -24.42 11.47
C ASN A 207 9.16 -23.60 10.48
N ILE A 208 9.80 -22.69 9.75
CA ILE A 208 9.15 -21.76 8.81
C ILE A 208 9.48 -22.18 7.38
N LYS A 209 8.46 -22.45 6.58
CA LYS A 209 8.57 -22.81 5.16
C LYS A 209 7.64 -21.92 4.33
N VAL A 210 8.22 -21.13 3.43
CA VAL A 210 7.49 -20.25 2.52
C VAL A 210 7.83 -20.51 1.06
N SER A 211 6.83 -20.44 0.19
CA SER A 211 6.99 -20.47 -1.26
C SER A 211 6.03 -19.49 -1.93
N GLY A 212 6.57 -18.43 -2.51
CA GLY A 212 5.85 -17.51 -3.40
C GLY A 212 6.08 -17.87 -4.86
N ASP A 213 5.40 -17.19 -5.78
CA ASP A 213 5.82 -17.24 -7.19
C ASP A 213 7.00 -16.30 -7.45
N GLN A 214 6.91 -15.04 -7.00
CA GLN A 214 7.94 -14.03 -7.27
C GLN A 214 8.65 -13.45 -6.03
N GLU A 215 8.02 -13.44 -4.85
CA GLU A 215 8.64 -12.91 -3.62
C GLU A 215 8.33 -13.84 -2.43
N ALA A 216 9.37 -14.26 -1.70
CA ALA A 216 9.21 -15.10 -0.53
C ALA A 216 10.22 -14.74 0.56
N CYS A 217 9.74 -14.34 1.74
CA CYS A 217 10.58 -14.02 2.91
C CYS A 217 10.23 -14.93 4.09
N GLY A 218 11.16 -15.76 4.55
CA GLY A 218 10.92 -16.63 5.71
C GLY A 218 10.67 -15.83 6.98
N VAL A 219 11.60 -14.91 7.31
CA VAL A 219 11.48 -13.95 8.40
C VAL A 219 11.92 -12.57 7.91
N SER A 220 11.06 -11.58 8.05
CA SER A 220 11.31 -10.18 7.71
C SER A 220 11.33 -9.35 8.99
N ASN A 221 12.43 -8.66 9.28
CA ASN A 221 12.58 -7.75 10.43
C ASN A 221 13.38 -6.51 10.03
N LEU A 222 13.07 -5.33 10.62
CA LEU A 222 13.94 -4.15 10.52
C LEU A 222 15.00 -4.10 11.63
N GLY A 223 14.77 -4.76 12.76
CA GLY A 223 15.75 -4.84 13.84
C GLY A 223 16.62 -6.11 13.83
N ARG A 224 17.29 -6.35 14.95
CA ARG A 224 18.11 -7.54 15.21
C ARG A 224 17.27 -8.81 15.20
N THR A 225 17.75 -9.86 14.54
CA THR A 225 17.07 -11.15 14.48
C THR A 225 17.97 -12.28 15.01
N GLU A 226 17.43 -13.12 15.88
CA GLU A 226 18.15 -14.21 16.54
C GLU A 226 17.47 -15.55 16.23
N VAL A 227 18.20 -16.45 15.58
CA VAL A 227 17.64 -17.70 15.03
C VAL A 227 18.35 -18.90 15.66
N ASN A 228 17.69 -19.56 16.60
CA ASN A 228 18.31 -20.63 17.40
C ASN A 228 17.56 -21.96 17.20
N ARG A 229 18.25 -23.03 16.78
CA ARG A 229 17.67 -24.36 16.47
C ARG A 229 16.46 -24.35 15.51
N CYS A 230 16.33 -23.33 14.68
CA CYS A 230 15.20 -23.20 13.76
C CYS A 230 15.49 -23.85 12.40
N ARG A 231 14.42 -24.19 11.67
CA ARG A 231 14.47 -24.45 10.24
C ARG A 231 13.73 -23.34 9.52
N ILE A 232 14.40 -22.62 8.63
CA ILE A 232 13.79 -21.54 7.85
C ILE A 232 14.10 -21.81 6.37
N THR A 233 13.06 -21.85 5.52
CA THR A 233 13.18 -22.17 4.11
C THR A 233 12.26 -21.27 3.29
N ALA A 234 12.84 -20.41 2.46
CA ALA A 234 12.13 -19.62 1.46
C ALA A 234 12.44 -20.10 0.05
N SER A 235 11.49 -19.91 -0.88
CA SER A 235 11.61 -20.33 -2.27
C SER A 235 10.67 -19.53 -3.17
N VAL A 236 11.06 -19.37 -4.43
CA VAL A 236 10.25 -18.75 -5.50
C VAL A 236 10.17 -19.69 -6.69
N SER A 237 9.07 -19.65 -7.45
CA SER A 237 8.91 -20.44 -8.69
C SER A 237 9.49 -19.73 -9.91
N ASP A 238 9.46 -18.39 -9.91
CA ASP A 238 10.01 -17.53 -10.94
C ASP A 238 11.53 -17.34 -10.76
N ALA A 239 12.31 -17.60 -11.81
CA ALA A 239 13.77 -17.38 -11.81
C ALA A 239 14.17 -15.89 -11.76
N SER A 240 13.22 -14.98 -12.00
CA SER A 240 13.35 -13.53 -11.78
C SER A 240 12.91 -13.08 -10.37
N GLY A 241 12.36 -13.98 -9.55
CA GLY A 241 11.91 -13.70 -8.19
C GLY A 241 13.02 -13.58 -7.14
N THR A 242 12.64 -13.10 -5.96
CA THR A 242 13.50 -12.91 -4.79
C THR A 242 13.06 -13.82 -3.64
N ALA A 243 13.91 -14.77 -3.24
CA ALA A 243 13.74 -15.56 -2.03
C ALA A 243 14.76 -15.13 -0.95
N VAL A 244 14.26 -14.72 0.22
CA VAL A 244 15.04 -14.36 1.40
C VAL A 244 14.64 -15.27 2.56
N SER A 245 15.62 -15.85 3.24
CA SER A 245 15.34 -16.72 4.37
C SER A 245 15.08 -15.92 5.66
N VAL A 246 15.99 -15.02 6.00
CA VAL A 246 15.90 -14.11 7.16
C VAL A 246 16.46 -12.75 6.77
N ALA A 247 15.75 -11.69 7.14
CA ALA A 247 16.19 -10.30 7.11
C ALA A 247 16.18 -9.71 8.53
N GLY A 248 17.17 -8.88 8.84
CA GLY A 248 17.30 -8.11 10.07
C GLY A 248 18.53 -7.20 9.99
N SER A 249 18.56 -6.09 10.74
CA SER A 249 19.73 -5.17 10.76
C SER A 249 20.98 -5.86 11.30
N GLU A 250 20.82 -6.72 12.32
CA GLU A 250 21.76 -7.77 12.68
C GLU A 250 21.06 -9.12 12.49
N ILE A 251 21.78 -10.17 12.07
CA ILE A 251 21.26 -11.55 12.12
C ILE A 251 22.27 -12.45 12.82
N SER A 252 21.85 -13.08 13.91
CA SER A 252 22.62 -14.15 14.58
C SER A 252 21.91 -15.49 14.39
N SER A 253 22.67 -16.54 14.07
CA SER A 253 22.15 -17.89 13.84
C SER A 253 22.97 -18.93 14.58
N ARG A 254 22.31 -19.86 15.26
CA ARG A 254 22.90 -21.00 15.98
C ARG A 254 22.07 -22.25 15.75
N ASP A 255 22.75 -23.37 15.49
CA ASP A 255 22.16 -24.71 15.35
C ASP A 255 20.98 -24.81 14.37
N SER A 256 20.88 -23.85 13.43
CA SER A 256 19.70 -23.65 12.58
C SER A 256 19.99 -23.97 11.12
N LYS A 257 18.99 -24.51 10.40
CA LYS A 257 19.06 -24.70 8.95
C LYS A 257 18.29 -23.59 8.24
N ILE A 258 19.01 -22.72 7.54
CA ILE A 258 18.47 -21.54 6.87
C ILE A 258 18.72 -21.66 5.36
N VAL A 259 17.68 -21.51 4.54
CA VAL A 259 17.72 -21.65 3.08
C VAL A 259 16.84 -20.57 2.43
N PRO A 260 17.34 -19.73 1.50
CA PRO A 260 18.74 -19.58 1.08
C PRO A 260 19.69 -19.19 2.23
N GLU A 261 20.99 -19.35 2.01
CA GLU A 261 22.01 -19.00 3.01
C GLU A 261 22.22 -17.48 3.11
N ILE A 262 22.45 -17.01 4.34
CA ILE A 262 22.67 -15.59 4.69
C ILE A 262 24.12 -15.22 4.35
N THR A 263 24.36 -14.41 3.31
CA THR A 263 25.70 -14.27 2.70
C THR A 263 26.16 -12.82 2.44
N GLY A 264 27.11 -12.35 3.26
CA GLY A 264 27.89 -11.12 3.01
C GLY A 264 27.08 -9.82 2.95
N MET A 265 27.54 -8.86 2.13
CA MET A 265 26.92 -7.53 1.97
C MET A 265 25.49 -7.58 1.42
N LYS A 266 25.04 -8.70 0.83
CA LYS A 266 23.64 -8.87 0.42
C LYS A 266 22.67 -8.88 1.62
N ASN A 267 23.16 -9.03 2.84
CA ASN A 267 22.34 -9.02 4.05
C ASN A 267 22.08 -7.62 4.62
N THR A 268 22.70 -6.55 4.10
CA THR A 268 22.45 -5.19 4.59
C THR A 268 20.99 -4.83 4.33
N VAL A 269 20.21 -4.66 5.40
CA VAL A 269 18.78 -4.37 5.31
C VAL A 269 18.55 -2.88 5.14
N TYR A 270 17.65 -2.54 4.23
CA TYR A 270 17.20 -1.19 3.94
C TYR A 270 15.67 -1.11 4.05
N SER A 271 15.15 -0.14 4.80
CA SER A 271 13.72 0.18 4.77
C SER A 271 13.45 1.13 3.61
N ILE A 272 12.53 0.77 2.71
CA ILE A 272 12.00 1.71 1.72
C ILE A 272 11.02 2.64 2.44
N TYR A 273 11.20 3.96 2.31
CA TYR A 273 10.34 4.94 2.99
C TYR A 273 9.71 5.99 2.07
N ASP A 274 10.22 6.18 0.84
CA ASP A 274 9.59 7.05 -0.17
C ASP A 274 10.06 6.68 -1.60
N VAL A 275 9.41 7.24 -2.63
CA VAL A 275 9.78 7.08 -4.04
C VAL A 275 9.56 8.40 -4.81
N ASP A 276 10.47 8.73 -5.73
CA ASP A 276 10.38 9.97 -6.52
C ASP A 276 9.05 10.07 -7.30
N SER A 277 8.46 11.26 -7.31
CA SER A 277 7.28 11.54 -8.15
C SER A 277 7.65 11.59 -9.62
N PHE A 278 7.15 10.63 -10.39
CA PHE A 278 7.36 10.53 -11.83
C PHE A 278 6.76 11.71 -12.61
N THR A 279 7.27 11.91 -13.83
CA THR A 279 6.59 12.69 -14.85
C THR A 279 5.68 11.74 -15.65
N PRO A 280 4.44 12.13 -15.99
CA PRO A 280 3.57 11.36 -16.87
C PRO A 280 4.21 11.05 -18.22
N VAL A 281 3.83 9.90 -18.78
CA VAL A 281 4.05 9.60 -20.19
C VAL A 281 2.95 10.27 -21.00
N ILE A 282 3.30 11.13 -21.94
CA ILE A 282 2.35 11.88 -22.77
C ILE A 282 2.66 11.63 -24.25
N GLY A 283 1.66 11.22 -25.03
CA GLY A 283 1.79 11.03 -26.48
C GLY A 283 0.43 10.95 -27.18
N ARG A 284 0.41 10.76 -28.51
CA ARG A 284 -0.84 10.75 -29.27
C ARG A 284 -1.60 9.44 -29.12
N THR A 285 -2.92 9.49 -29.25
CA THR A 285 -3.79 8.32 -29.40
C THR A 285 -3.30 7.38 -30.51
N GLY A 286 -3.36 6.07 -30.27
CA GLY A 286 -2.87 5.03 -31.18
C GLY A 286 -1.36 4.78 -31.13
N THR A 287 -0.60 5.45 -30.27
CA THR A 287 0.84 5.19 -30.08
C THR A 287 1.11 4.26 -28.90
N ASP A 288 2.26 3.57 -28.94
CA ASP A 288 2.73 2.76 -27.81
C ASP A 288 3.36 3.66 -26.74
N LEU A 289 2.52 4.13 -25.82
CA LEU A 289 2.97 4.85 -24.62
C LEU A 289 3.51 3.90 -23.54
N LYS A 290 3.30 2.57 -23.66
CA LYS A 290 3.64 1.62 -22.61
C LYS A 290 5.14 1.32 -22.60
N SER A 291 5.80 1.29 -23.76
CA SER A 291 7.27 1.19 -23.84
C SER A 291 8.02 2.46 -23.41
N LEU A 292 7.33 3.59 -23.23
CA LEU A 292 7.90 4.86 -22.74
C LEU A 292 7.87 4.99 -21.20
N LEU A 293 7.33 3.99 -20.48
CA LEU A 293 7.26 4.01 -19.02
C LEU A 293 8.67 3.94 -18.39
N PRO A 294 8.95 4.69 -17.29
CA PRO A 294 10.29 4.76 -16.71
C PRO A 294 10.80 3.40 -16.19
N GLN A 295 11.91 2.91 -16.75
CA GLN A 295 12.45 1.58 -16.40
C GLN A 295 12.95 1.48 -14.95
N ASN A 296 13.28 2.60 -14.31
CA ASN A 296 13.78 2.67 -12.94
C ASN A 296 13.12 3.81 -12.16
N ALA A 297 13.00 3.62 -10.84
CA ALA A 297 12.58 4.58 -9.84
C ALA A 297 13.79 5.10 -9.05
N SER A 298 13.81 6.39 -8.67
CA SER A 298 14.63 6.82 -7.53
C SER A 298 13.87 6.45 -6.26
N VAL A 299 14.42 5.54 -5.46
CA VAL A 299 13.80 5.04 -4.23
C VAL A 299 14.59 5.54 -3.03
N TYR A 300 13.89 6.11 -2.06
CA TYR A 300 14.47 6.61 -0.82
C TYR A 300 14.51 5.48 0.21
N VAL A 301 15.72 5.19 0.70
CA VAL A 301 15.96 4.07 1.60
C VAL A 301 16.77 4.49 2.83
N GLU A 302 16.41 3.93 3.98
CA GLU A 302 17.15 4.08 5.24
C GLU A 302 17.83 2.75 5.58
N ASN A 303 19.14 2.75 5.78
CA ASN A 303 19.89 1.59 6.25
C ASN A 303 19.41 1.21 7.66
N ALA A 304 18.97 -0.03 7.84
CA ALA A 304 18.35 -0.49 9.08
C ALA A 304 19.33 -0.58 10.27
N GLU A 305 20.62 -0.75 10.02
CA GLU A 305 21.69 -0.74 11.02
C GLU A 305 22.16 0.69 11.31
N THR A 306 22.65 1.41 10.29
CA THR A 306 23.33 2.71 10.48
C THR A 306 22.40 3.93 10.55
N LYS A 307 21.14 3.77 10.15
CA LYS A 307 20.15 4.86 9.94
C LYS A 307 20.57 5.91 8.90
N GLU A 308 21.57 5.60 8.08
CA GLU A 308 21.97 6.41 6.94
C GLU A 308 20.89 6.39 5.86
N LYS A 309 20.55 7.58 5.33
CA LYS A 309 19.55 7.75 4.28
C LYS A 309 20.22 7.95 2.93
N SER A 310 19.76 7.22 1.92
CA SER A 310 20.28 7.29 0.57
C SER A 310 19.16 7.19 -0.46
N ILE A 311 19.46 7.60 -1.69
CA ILE A 311 18.60 7.43 -2.86
C ILE A 311 19.27 6.41 -3.75
N ILE A 312 18.54 5.38 -4.17
CA ILE A 312 19.04 4.35 -5.08
C ILE A 312 18.12 4.19 -6.28
N SER A 313 18.66 3.77 -7.41
CA SER A 313 17.87 3.44 -8.60
C SER A 313 17.40 1.99 -8.51
N MET A 314 16.09 1.74 -8.46
CA MET A 314 15.50 0.40 -8.49
C MET A 314 14.74 0.19 -9.81
N PRO A 315 14.87 -0.97 -10.48
CA PRO A 315 14.06 -1.28 -11.64
C PRO A 315 12.56 -1.39 -11.29
N VAL A 316 11.69 -1.08 -12.25
CA VAL A 316 10.22 -1.11 -12.08
C VAL A 316 9.58 -2.01 -13.13
N ILE A 317 8.67 -2.90 -12.69
CA ILE A 317 7.68 -3.52 -13.59
C ILE A 317 6.36 -2.77 -13.43
N TRP A 318 5.84 -2.22 -14.51
CA TRP A 318 4.57 -1.48 -14.53
C TRP A 318 3.40 -2.38 -14.94
N ASP A 319 2.30 -2.35 -14.17
CA ASP A 319 1.03 -2.91 -14.61
C ASP A 319 0.29 -1.90 -15.49
N ALA A 320 0.67 -1.88 -16.76
CA ALA A 320 0.03 -1.07 -17.80
C ALA A 320 -1.14 -1.79 -18.48
N SER A 321 -1.73 -2.84 -17.87
CA SER A 321 -2.83 -3.61 -18.46
C SER A 321 -4.06 -2.73 -18.76
N GLY A 322 -4.52 -1.96 -17.77
CA GLY A 322 -5.70 -1.09 -17.87
C GLY A 322 -5.54 0.18 -18.71
N ALA A 323 -4.34 0.50 -19.20
CA ALA A 323 -4.11 1.69 -20.02
C ALA A 323 -4.56 1.47 -21.48
N ASP A 324 -5.71 2.00 -21.87
CA ASP A 324 -6.11 2.12 -23.28
C ASP A 324 -5.46 3.37 -23.90
N THR A 325 -4.54 3.18 -24.84
CA THR A 325 -3.90 4.29 -25.57
C THR A 325 -4.57 4.57 -26.93
N SER A 326 -5.65 3.87 -27.28
CA SER A 326 -6.34 4.04 -28.57
C SER A 326 -7.27 5.26 -28.61
N LYS A 327 -7.73 5.73 -27.44
CA LYS A 327 -8.61 6.90 -27.24
C LYS A 327 -7.94 7.92 -26.33
N GLU A 328 -8.46 9.14 -26.30
CA GLU A 328 -8.03 10.15 -25.33
C GLU A 328 -8.36 9.75 -23.89
N GLY A 329 -7.47 10.11 -22.96
CA GLY A 329 -7.68 9.79 -21.55
C GLY A 329 -6.42 9.91 -20.70
N ILE A 330 -6.61 9.68 -19.41
CA ILE A 330 -5.57 9.68 -18.38
C ILE A 330 -5.74 8.41 -17.55
N THR A 331 -4.80 7.47 -17.66
CA THR A 331 -4.79 6.25 -16.85
C THR A 331 -3.65 6.30 -15.85
N LEU A 332 -3.92 5.96 -14.58
CA LEU A 332 -2.83 5.71 -13.64
C LEU A 332 -2.29 4.31 -13.82
N VAL A 333 -0.96 4.22 -13.88
CA VAL A 333 -0.22 2.97 -14.01
C VAL A 333 0.59 2.81 -12.73
N LYS A 334 0.36 1.70 -12.02
CA LYS A 334 1.12 1.34 -10.82
C LYS A 334 2.31 0.46 -11.19
N GLY A 335 3.42 0.64 -10.49
CA GLY A 335 4.64 -0.12 -10.68
C GLY A 335 5.04 -0.87 -9.42
N ARG A 336 5.62 -2.07 -9.59
CA ARG A 336 6.29 -2.80 -8.53
C ARG A 336 7.80 -2.61 -8.63
N LEU A 337 8.42 -2.24 -7.51
CA LEU A 337 9.87 -2.16 -7.37
C LEU A 337 10.48 -3.57 -7.41
N LEU A 338 11.46 -3.78 -8.29
CA LEU A 338 12.27 -5.00 -8.27
C LEU A 338 13.45 -4.83 -7.31
N THR A 339 13.51 -5.70 -6.31
CA THR A 339 14.60 -5.77 -5.33
C THR A 339 15.71 -6.75 -5.72
N LYS A 340 15.48 -7.54 -6.78
CA LYS A 340 16.44 -8.54 -7.28
C LYS A 340 17.72 -7.86 -7.79
N ASP A 341 18.84 -8.53 -7.57
CA ASP A 341 20.20 -8.15 -7.99
C ASP A 341 20.76 -6.83 -7.42
N LEU A 342 20.02 -6.15 -6.53
CA LEU A 342 20.51 -5.02 -5.74
C LEU A 342 21.48 -5.46 -4.62
N PHE A 343 22.22 -4.48 -4.07
CA PHE A 343 23.19 -4.68 -2.99
C PHE A 343 22.56 -4.56 -1.59
N GLY A 344 21.66 -5.48 -1.25
CA GLY A 344 21.04 -5.56 0.08
C GLY A 344 19.68 -6.26 0.07
N ILE A 345 19.00 -6.27 1.22
CA ILE A 345 17.60 -6.67 1.34
C ILE A 345 16.75 -5.42 1.53
N TYR A 346 15.82 -5.17 0.61
CA TYR A 346 14.99 -3.98 0.62
C TYR A 346 13.57 -4.30 1.09
N ILE A 347 13.23 -3.85 2.29
CA ILE A 347 11.93 -4.10 2.92
C ILE A 347 10.99 -2.95 2.56
N ASN A 348 10.04 -3.24 1.66
CA ASN A 348 8.86 -2.40 1.46
C ASN A 348 7.83 -2.73 2.55
N SER A 349 7.91 -2.04 3.68
CA SER A 349 7.01 -2.17 4.83
C SER A 349 5.70 -1.41 4.63
N SER A 350 5.75 -0.27 3.94
CA SER A 350 4.68 0.71 3.79
C SER A 350 3.81 0.54 2.54
N GLY A 351 4.07 -0.46 1.70
CA GLY A 351 3.32 -0.69 0.46
C GLY A 351 3.59 0.34 -0.63
N ILE A 352 4.77 0.97 -0.62
CA ILE A 352 5.15 2.05 -1.54
C ILE A 352 5.22 1.50 -2.97
N SER A 353 4.31 1.96 -3.81
CA SER A 353 4.24 1.68 -5.25
C SER A 353 4.69 2.92 -6.01
N PRO A 354 5.66 2.84 -6.94
CA PRO A 354 5.74 3.74 -8.07
C PRO A 354 4.36 3.96 -8.71
N GLU A 355 4.00 5.21 -8.98
CA GLU A 355 2.78 5.57 -9.70
C GLU A 355 3.10 6.67 -10.72
N THR A 356 2.56 6.54 -11.93
CA THR A 356 2.63 7.57 -12.98
C THR A 356 1.34 7.59 -13.79
N ALA A 357 1.09 8.68 -14.50
CA ALA A 357 0.00 8.78 -15.45
C ALA A 357 0.47 8.49 -16.88
N VAL A 358 -0.35 7.76 -17.64
CA VAL A 358 -0.26 7.67 -19.10
C VAL A 358 -1.37 8.55 -19.67
N ILE A 359 -1.00 9.57 -20.45
CA ILE A 359 -1.89 10.56 -21.03
C ILE A 359 -1.90 10.38 -22.55
N ALA A 360 -3.02 9.87 -23.07
CA ALA A 360 -3.25 9.75 -24.50
C ALA A 360 -3.94 11.02 -25.02
N VAL A 361 -3.29 11.70 -25.96
CA VAL A 361 -3.70 13.02 -26.48
C VAL A 361 -4.35 12.86 -27.87
N PRO A 362 -5.61 13.28 -28.07
CA PRO A 362 -6.31 13.15 -29.34
C PRO A 362 -5.69 14.06 -30.42
N PRO A 363 -6.01 13.89 -31.71
CA PRO A 363 -5.52 14.76 -32.80
C PRO A 363 -5.72 16.26 -32.53
N GLU A 364 -6.86 16.63 -31.95
CA GLU A 364 -7.29 18.00 -31.61
C GLU A 364 -6.46 18.66 -30.50
N GLY A 365 -5.60 17.91 -29.81
CA GLY A 365 -4.72 18.40 -28.76
C GLY A 365 -5.39 18.34 -27.38
N MET A 366 -5.65 19.50 -26.77
CA MET A 366 -6.24 19.57 -25.43
C MET A 366 -7.63 18.91 -25.33
N PHE A 367 -7.89 18.18 -24.25
CA PHE A 367 -9.17 17.54 -23.95
C PHE A 367 -9.59 17.79 -22.48
N LEU A 368 -10.85 17.51 -22.15
CA LEU A 368 -11.42 17.69 -20.81
C LEU A 368 -11.39 16.36 -20.05
N ASN A 369 -10.78 16.33 -18.86
CA ASN A 369 -10.76 15.13 -18.01
C ASN A 369 -12.03 15.04 -17.16
N SER A 370 -12.42 16.14 -16.51
CA SER A 370 -13.69 16.24 -15.77
C SER A 370 -14.11 17.70 -15.61
N TYR A 371 -15.33 17.94 -15.14
CA TYR A 371 -15.73 19.25 -14.62
C TYR A 371 -16.72 19.14 -13.46
N ARG A 372 -16.71 20.14 -12.58
CA ARG A 372 -17.61 20.28 -11.44
C ARG A 372 -18.17 21.71 -11.36
N ILE A 373 -19.48 21.85 -11.21
CA ILE A 373 -20.09 23.15 -10.89
C ILE A 373 -19.92 23.41 -9.39
N LEU A 374 -19.46 24.62 -9.03
CA LEU A 374 -19.16 25.02 -7.66
C LEU A 374 -20.23 25.95 -7.09
N SER A 375 -20.75 26.88 -7.89
CA SER A 375 -21.92 27.69 -7.55
C SER A 375 -22.65 28.19 -8.79
N LYS A 376 -23.95 28.42 -8.62
CA LYS A 376 -24.88 28.92 -9.63
C LYS A 376 -25.61 30.12 -9.05
N GLU A 377 -25.31 31.30 -9.59
CA GLU A 377 -25.93 32.57 -9.23
C GLU A 377 -26.69 33.12 -10.45
N GLU A 378 -27.58 34.08 -10.27
CA GLU A 378 -28.38 34.60 -11.38
C GLU A 378 -27.48 35.25 -12.45
N GLY A 379 -27.46 34.67 -13.65
CA GLY A 379 -26.56 35.09 -14.73
C GLY A 379 -25.06 34.82 -14.53
N ARG A 380 -24.64 34.08 -13.49
CA ARG A 380 -23.23 33.66 -13.30
C ARG A 380 -23.09 32.19 -12.91
N ILE A 381 -22.13 31.52 -13.54
CA ILE A 381 -21.75 30.14 -13.22
C ILE A 381 -20.28 30.11 -12.80
N ARG A 382 -20.02 29.52 -11.63
CA ARG A 382 -18.67 29.20 -11.16
C ARG A 382 -18.47 27.70 -11.19
N GLY A 383 -17.39 27.25 -11.82
CA GLY A 383 -17.06 25.83 -11.93
C GLY A 383 -15.56 25.58 -11.89
N MET A 384 -15.21 24.32 -11.96
CA MET A 384 -13.85 23.81 -12.02
C MET A 384 -13.74 22.85 -13.20
N LEU A 385 -12.72 23.02 -14.04
CA LEU A 385 -12.32 22.05 -15.06
C LEU A 385 -11.11 21.28 -14.54
N GLU A 386 -11.03 19.98 -14.80
CA GLU A 386 -9.78 19.22 -14.67
C GLU A 386 -9.25 18.94 -16.08
N LEU A 387 -7.98 19.28 -16.28
CA LEU A 387 -7.34 19.31 -17.59
C LEU A 387 -5.94 18.70 -17.48
N PRO A 388 -5.46 17.93 -18.48
CA PRO A 388 -4.05 17.61 -18.56
C PRO A 388 -3.25 18.91 -18.73
N TYR A 389 -2.13 19.03 -18.03
CA TYR A 389 -1.27 20.20 -18.09
C TYR A 389 -0.56 20.24 -19.46
N PRO A 390 -0.67 21.34 -20.23
CA PRO A 390 -0.08 21.43 -21.56
C PRO A 390 1.43 21.65 -21.50
N ALA A 391 2.18 20.57 -21.23
CA ALA A 391 3.63 20.59 -21.16
C ALA A 391 4.24 21.18 -22.45
N GLY A 392 5.11 22.19 -22.32
CA GLY A 392 5.72 22.89 -23.45
C GLY A 392 4.82 23.88 -24.20
N ALA A 393 3.70 24.33 -23.62
CA ALA A 393 2.90 25.42 -24.18
C ALA A 393 3.33 26.79 -23.65
N ASP A 394 3.34 27.79 -24.53
CA ASP A 394 3.60 29.20 -24.18
C ASP A 394 2.38 29.83 -23.50
N SER A 395 1.18 29.44 -23.95
CA SER A 395 -0.08 29.90 -23.38
C SER A 395 -1.24 28.95 -23.65
N MET A 396 -2.23 29.00 -22.75
CA MET A 396 -3.50 28.32 -22.87
C MET A 396 -4.63 29.31 -22.58
N ILE A 397 -5.57 29.42 -23.53
CA ILE A 397 -6.70 30.35 -23.45
C ILE A 397 -7.99 29.53 -23.41
N LEU A 398 -8.83 29.79 -22.42
CA LEU A 398 -10.17 29.21 -22.33
C LEU A 398 -11.18 30.10 -23.07
N GLN A 399 -12.05 29.49 -23.88
CA GLN A 399 -13.18 30.16 -24.52
C GLN A 399 -14.49 29.50 -24.07
N TYR A 400 -15.57 30.30 -23.98
CA TYR A 400 -16.91 29.83 -23.66
C TYR A 400 -17.96 30.44 -24.60
N SER A 401 -19.07 29.74 -24.80
CA SER A 401 -20.18 30.14 -25.68
C SER A 401 -21.50 29.57 -25.16
N ALA A 402 -22.62 30.26 -25.40
CA ALA A 402 -23.96 29.73 -25.12
C ALA A 402 -24.59 28.99 -26.31
N ASP A 403 -24.06 29.19 -27.53
CA ASP A 403 -24.70 28.82 -28.80
C ASP A 403 -23.74 28.14 -29.81
N GLN A 404 -22.52 27.80 -29.37
CA GLN A 404 -21.39 27.31 -30.18
C GLN A 404 -20.88 28.25 -31.30
N LYS A 405 -21.49 29.42 -31.48
CA LYS A 405 -21.21 30.35 -32.59
C LYS A 405 -20.52 31.61 -32.09
N ASN A 406 -21.06 32.22 -31.05
CA ASN A 406 -20.51 33.40 -30.39
C ASN A 406 -19.58 32.99 -29.25
N TRP A 407 -18.27 32.96 -29.54
CA TRP A 407 -17.23 32.58 -28.59
C TRP A 407 -16.63 33.78 -27.86
N ARG A 408 -16.69 33.77 -26.54
CA ARG A 408 -16.03 34.74 -25.66
C ARG A 408 -14.76 34.11 -25.08
N THR A 409 -13.69 34.88 -25.00
CA THR A 409 -12.49 34.51 -24.26
C THR A 409 -12.75 34.68 -22.76
N TYR A 410 -12.19 33.80 -21.93
CA TYR A 410 -12.16 33.98 -20.48
C TYR A 410 -11.03 34.93 -20.07
N GLU A 411 -11.32 35.83 -19.13
CA GLU A 411 -10.36 36.73 -18.52
C GLU A 411 -10.40 36.57 -17.00
N GLU A 412 -9.24 36.38 -16.38
CA GLU A 412 -9.07 36.38 -14.93
C GLU A 412 -9.28 37.79 -14.35
N LYS A 413 -9.49 37.88 -13.02
CA LYS A 413 -9.68 39.14 -12.28
C LYS A 413 -8.46 40.09 -12.30
N ASN A 414 -7.35 39.67 -12.91
CA ASN A 414 -6.13 40.43 -13.16
C ASN A 414 -5.96 40.86 -14.64
N GLY A 415 -6.91 40.52 -15.52
CA GLY A 415 -6.84 40.76 -16.98
C GLY A 415 -6.08 39.70 -17.78
N SER A 416 -5.64 38.59 -17.18
CA SER A 416 -4.96 37.50 -17.88
C SER A 416 -5.95 36.60 -18.63
N THR A 417 -5.67 36.35 -19.91
CA THR A 417 -6.33 35.33 -20.73
C THR A 417 -5.57 33.99 -20.73
N ASN A 418 -4.32 33.99 -20.28
CA ASN A 418 -3.46 32.80 -20.23
C ASN A 418 -3.61 32.09 -18.87
N ILE A 419 -4.30 30.95 -18.85
CA ILE A 419 -4.70 30.25 -17.61
C ILE A 419 -3.61 29.36 -17.00
N ILE A 420 -2.52 29.10 -17.74
CA ILE A 420 -1.35 28.35 -17.25
C ILE A 420 -0.19 29.25 -16.82
N ARG A 421 -0.37 30.58 -16.86
CA ARG A 421 0.71 31.54 -16.62
C ARG A 421 1.21 31.48 -15.17
N GLY A 422 2.41 30.95 -14.96
CA GLY A 422 3.00 30.79 -13.63
C GLY A 422 2.42 29.61 -12.84
N GLN A 423 1.78 28.66 -13.53
CA GLN A 423 1.53 27.33 -12.99
C GLN A 423 2.80 26.48 -13.19
N ASP A 424 3.24 25.76 -12.15
CA ASP A 424 4.28 24.74 -12.28
C ASP A 424 3.67 23.44 -12.85
N PHE A 425 4.52 22.56 -13.41
CA PHE A 425 4.05 21.26 -13.90
C PHE A 425 3.56 20.38 -12.73
N PRO A 426 2.28 19.96 -12.70
CA PRO A 426 1.71 19.24 -11.57
C PRO A 426 2.16 17.77 -11.56
N LYS A 427 3.00 17.41 -10.59
CA LYS A 427 3.38 16.02 -10.30
C LYS A 427 2.44 15.37 -9.28
N PRO A 428 2.28 14.03 -9.29
CA PRO A 428 2.83 13.08 -10.26
C PRO A 428 1.99 12.92 -11.54
N PHE A 429 0.72 13.35 -11.55
CA PHE A 429 -0.25 12.92 -12.57
C PHE A 429 -0.40 13.84 -13.79
N GLY A 430 0.21 15.02 -13.82
CA GLY A 430 0.12 15.96 -14.95
C GLY A 430 -1.27 16.56 -15.16
N VAL A 431 -2.14 16.57 -14.15
CA VAL A 431 -3.48 17.17 -14.19
C VAL A 431 -3.49 18.45 -13.34
N PHE A 432 -4.11 19.51 -13.85
CA PHE A 432 -4.39 20.72 -13.08
C PHE A 432 -5.88 21.05 -13.05
N SER A 433 -6.33 21.68 -11.97
CA SER A 433 -7.71 22.11 -11.78
C SER A 433 -7.82 23.62 -12.03
N PHE A 434 -8.62 24.03 -13.02
CA PHE A 434 -8.85 25.44 -13.34
C PHE A 434 -10.24 25.90 -12.90
N VAL A 435 -10.31 26.91 -12.03
CA VAL A 435 -11.58 27.46 -11.52
C VAL A 435 -12.01 28.67 -12.33
N PHE A 436 -13.13 28.55 -13.04
CA PHE A 436 -13.72 29.62 -13.84
C PHE A 436 -14.94 30.25 -13.16
N ASP A 437 -15.24 31.49 -13.52
CA ASP A 437 -16.34 32.32 -12.98
C ASP A 437 -16.88 33.20 -14.13
N ILE A 438 -17.93 32.75 -14.83
CA ILE A 438 -18.38 33.31 -16.12
C ILE A 438 -19.82 33.85 -16.11
N PRO A 439 -20.11 34.94 -16.87
CA PRO A 439 -21.46 35.48 -17.03
C PRO A 439 -22.25 34.69 -18.11
N VAL A 440 -23.01 33.70 -17.67
CA VAL A 440 -23.83 32.79 -18.49
C VAL A 440 -25.15 32.53 -17.76
N ASN A 441 -26.27 32.57 -18.50
CA ASN A 441 -27.63 32.42 -17.95
C ASN A 441 -28.40 31.24 -18.58
N THR A 442 -27.70 30.15 -18.88
CA THR A 442 -28.25 28.94 -19.52
C THR A 442 -27.95 27.69 -18.67
N LYS A 443 -28.81 26.67 -18.75
CA LYS A 443 -28.59 25.35 -18.11
C LYS A 443 -27.49 24.53 -18.78
N THR A 444 -27.17 24.84 -20.02
CA THR A 444 -26.10 24.21 -20.80
C THR A 444 -25.32 25.31 -21.50
N PHE A 445 -24.00 25.17 -21.54
CA PHE A 445 -23.12 26.05 -22.31
C PHE A 445 -21.93 25.24 -22.84
N TYR A 446 -21.10 25.88 -23.64
CA TYR A 446 -20.02 25.23 -24.37
C TYR A 446 -18.69 25.87 -24.02
N MET A 447 -17.66 25.05 -23.89
CA MET A 447 -16.28 25.47 -23.65
C MET A 447 -15.34 24.85 -24.67
N ARG A 448 -14.22 25.52 -24.92
CA ARG A 448 -13.08 24.94 -25.64
C ARG A 448 -11.82 25.70 -25.23
N THR A 449 -10.66 25.15 -25.55
CA THR A 449 -9.37 25.80 -25.27
C THR A 449 -8.58 26.02 -26.54
N LYS A 450 -7.69 27.01 -26.50
CA LYS A 450 -6.65 27.23 -27.50
C LYS A 450 -5.30 27.17 -26.81
N VAL A 451 -4.44 26.27 -27.27
CA VAL A 451 -3.10 26.05 -26.73
C VAL A 451 -2.10 26.47 -27.79
N HIS A 452 -1.14 27.30 -27.40
CA HIS A 452 -0.13 27.89 -28.27
C HIS A 452 1.29 27.47 -27.83
N GLY A 453 2.19 27.32 -28.80
CA GLY A 453 3.57 26.85 -28.59
C GLY A 453 3.82 25.47 -29.21
N SER A 454 4.93 24.82 -28.85
CA SER A 454 5.36 23.53 -29.40
C SER A 454 4.78 22.30 -28.69
N SER A 455 3.87 22.50 -27.73
CA SER A 455 3.21 21.42 -26.99
C SER A 455 2.48 20.41 -27.88
N ILE A 456 2.46 19.15 -27.46
CA ILE A 456 1.60 18.11 -28.05
C ILE A 456 0.10 18.47 -27.94
N PHE A 457 -0.28 19.29 -26.96
CA PHE A 457 -1.65 19.77 -26.77
C PHE A 457 -2.01 21.00 -27.61
N SER A 458 -1.05 21.58 -28.36
CA SER A 458 -1.25 22.79 -29.17
C SER A 458 -2.31 22.59 -30.26
N GLY A 459 -3.16 23.60 -30.42
CA GLY A 459 -4.32 23.54 -31.31
C GLY A 459 -5.52 24.33 -30.76
N THR A 460 -6.70 24.08 -31.32
CA THR A 460 -7.99 24.41 -30.71
C THR A 460 -8.67 23.09 -30.37
N SER A 461 -9.06 22.89 -29.11
CA SER A 461 -9.69 21.65 -28.68
C SER A 461 -11.03 21.40 -29.37
N ALA A 462 -11.49 20.14 -29.30
CA ALA A 462 -12.91 19.83 -29.42
C ALA A 462 -13.78 20.72 -28.51
N VAL A 463 -15.05 20.87 -28.86
CA VAL A 463 -16.03 21.64 -28.07
C VAL A 463 -16.61 20.75 -26.97
N TRP A 464 -16.52 21.21 -25.74
CA TRP A 464 -17.02 20.53 -24.54
C TRP A 464 -18.38 21.09 -24.14
N LYS A 465 -19.40 20.24 -24.06
CA LYS A 465 -20.76 20.57 -23.62
C LYS A 465 -20.82 20.47 -22.09
N ILE A 466 -21.09 21.59 -21.42
CA ILE A 466 -21.14 21.70 -19.96
C ILE A 466 -22.61 21.79 -19.54
N ASP A 467 -23.08 20.78 -18.80
CA ASP A 467 -24.40 20.75 -18.15
C ASP A 467 -24.27 21.27 -16.71
N VAL A 468 -25.08 22.27 -16.37
CA VAL A 468 -25.02 22.97 -15.08
C VAL A 468 -25.75 22.22 -13.96
N ASP A 469 -26.72 21.38 -14.32
CA ASP A 469 -27.62 20.72 -13.37
C ASP A 469 -27.21 19.26 -13.10
N HIS A 470 -26.46 18.62 -14.00
CA HIS A 470 -25.99 17.24 -13.86
C HIS A 470 -24.47 17.10 -13.58
N GLY A 471 -23.64 18.00 -14.10
CA GLY A 471 -22.18 17.88 -14.03
C GLY A 471 -21.60 16.78 -14.92
N ALA A 472 -20.28 16.56 -14.84
CA ALA A 472 -19.68 15.31 -15.30
C ALA A 472 -19.81 14.22 -14.21
N PRO A 473 -19.77 12.92 -14.56
CA PRO A 473 -19.43 11.88 -13.59
C PRO A 473 -18.07 12.20 -12.94
N GLU A 474 -17.86 11.73 -11.71
CA GLU A 474 -16.61 12.01 -10.97
C GLU A 474 -15.37 11.49 -11.71
N SER A 475 -14.24 12.19 -11.51
CA SER A 475 -13.08 12.07 -12.38
C SER A 475 -12.50 10.66 -12.43
N SER A 476 -12.47 10.10 -13.63
CA SER A 476 -11.93 8.77 -13.92
C SER A 476 -10.41 8.77 -13.95
N VAL A 477 -9.80 9.09 -12.81
CA VAL A 477 -8.43 8.70 -12.46
C VAL A 477 -8.46 7.20 -12.09
N SER A 478 -8.94 6.38 -13.03
CA SER A 478 -9.54 5.07 -12.74
C SER A 478 -8.52 3.94 -12.81
N GLY A 479 -8.25 3.32 -11.66
CA GLY A 479 -7.43 2.11 -11.53
C GLY A 479 -8.17 0.79 -11.76
N GLU A 480 -9.46 0.82 -12.08
CA GLU A 480 -10.29 -0.39 -12.27
C GLU A 480 -10.98 -0.38 -13.64
N SER A 481 -10.91 -1.51 -14.34
CA SER A 481 -11.46 -1.68 -15.69
C SER A 481 -12.97 -1.94 -15.69
N GLY A 482 -13.66 -1.49 -16.74
CA GLY A 482 -15.00 -1.97 -17.06
C GLY A 482 -16.08 -0.89 -17.00
N GLY A 483 -16.57 -0.50 -18.17
CA GLY A 483 -17.71 0.40 -18.33
C GLY A 483 -17.59 1.25 -19.58
N ASP A 484 -18.40 0.94 -20.59
CA ASP A 484 -18.71 1.89 -21.66
C ASP A 484 -19.46 3.09 -21.04
N ARG A 485 -18.90 4.29 -21.18
CA ARG A 485 -19.29 5.48 -20.38
C ARG A 485 -19.22 6.76 -21.21
N GLY A 486 -20.38 7.19 -21.71
CA GLY A 486 -20.63 8.59 -22.10
C GLY A 486 -19.83 9.08 -23.31
N GLY A 487 -20.06 8.48 -24.48
CA GLY A 487 -19.39 8.92 -25.73
C GLY A 487 -19.63 10.39 -26.09
N GLN A 488 -18.64 10.99 -26.75
CA GLN A 488 -18.73 12.34 -27.31
C GLN A 488 -19.94 12.45 -28.25
N THR A 489 -20.93 13.30 -27.93
CA THR A 489 -22.03 13.62 -28.85
C THR A 489 -21.60 14.72 -29.82
N VAL A 490 -20.88 14.32 -30.86
CA VAL A 490 -20.61 15.18 -32.03
C VAL A 490 -21.88 15.23 -32.89
N GLU A 491 -22.67 16.29 -32.71
CA GLU A 491 -23.72 16.65 -33.67
C GLU A 491 -23.06 17.10 -34.98
N GLN A 492 -23.02 16.22 -35.99
CA GLN A 492 -22.64 16.59 -37.35
C GLN A 492 -23.75 17.45 -37.97
N GLU A 493 -23.41 18.60 -38.55
CA GLU A 493 -24.39 19.40 -39.31
C GLU A 493 -24.82 18.64 -40.58
N GLU A 494 -26.12 18.37 -40.72
CA GLU A 494 -26.69 17.73 -41.91
C GLU A 494 -26.52 18.62 -43.15
N SER A 495 -25.52 18.31 -43.98
CA SER A 495 -25.33 18.99 -45.26
C SER A 495 -26.47 18.63 -46.22
N THR A 496 -27.41 19.54 -46.41
CA THR A 496 -28.61 19.35 -47.23
C THR A 496 -28.28 19.37 -48.73
N GLN A 497 -27.92 18.21 -49.28
CA GLN A 497 -28.03 17.93 -50.72
C GLN A 497 -29.14 16.91 -50.97
N LYS A 498 -30.04 17.26 -51.90
CA LYS A 498 -31.21 16.46 -52.29
C LYS A 498 -30.89 15.53 -53.45
N ASP A 499 -31.49 14.34 -53.39
CA ASP A 499 -31.87 13.46 -54.51
C ASP A 499 -30.72 12.97 -55.44
N GLN A 500 -30.62 11.70 -55.83
CA GLN A 500 -31.72 10.82 -56.25
C GLN A 500 -31.59 9.36 -55.76
N ARG A 501 -32.68 8.61 -55.96
CA ARG A 501 -32.89 7.22 -55.49
C ARG A 501 -32.22 6.17 -56.40
N SER A 502 -31.81 5.06 -55.80
CA SER A 502 -32.34 3.73 -56.17
C SER A 502 -32.26 2.77 -54.98
N GLU A 503 -32.99 1.65 -55.05
CA GLU A 503 -33.20 0.72 -53.93
C GLU A 503 -32.26 -0.50 -54.02
N GLY A 504 -31.90 -1.11 -52.88
CA GLY A 504 -31.20 -2.41 -52.89
C GLY A 504 -30.34 -2.71 -51.66
N ASN A 505 -30.86 -3.55 -50.76
CA ASN A 505 -30.15 -4.14 -49.62
C ASN A 505 -30.45 -5.66 -49.63
N PRO A 506 -29.63 -6.57 -49.05
CA PRO A 506 -28.21 -6.50 -48.69
C PRO A 506 -27.41 -7.77 -49.15
N GLY A 507 -26.13 -7.91 -48.74
CA GLY A 507 -25.60 -9.24 -48.33
C GLY A 507 -24.45 -9.90 -49.11
N TYR A 508 -23.21 -9.58 -48.70
CA TYR A 508 -21.99 -10.41 -48.65
C TYR A 508 -21.81 -11.68 -49.54
N SER A 509 -20.77 -11.61 -50.37
CA SER A 509 -19.73 -12.64 -50.60
C SER A 509 -18.37 -11.89 -50.66
N GLU A 510 -17.15 -12.44 -50.57
CA GLU A 510 -16.59 -13.80 -50.71
C GLU A 510 -15.66 -14.12 -49.51
N ASN A 511 -15.46 -15.37 -49.09
CA ASN A 511 -14.58 -16.40 -49.68
C ASN A 511 -13.10 -15.98 -49.90
N SER A 512 -12.24 -16.72 -49.18
CA SER A 512 -10.77 -16.86 -49.29
C SER A 512 -10.20 -17.03 -50.71
N VAL A 513 -8.87 -16.81 -50.91
CA VAL A 513 -7.95 -17.81 -51.55
C VAL A 513 -6.46 -17.35 -51.68
N ARG A 514 -5.52 -18.19 -51.19
CA ARG A 514 -4.12 -18.44 -51.64
C ARG A 514 -3.05 -17.30 -51.65
N TYR A 515 -1.73 -17.55 -51.78
CA TYR A 515 -0.77 -18.60 -51.30
C TYR A 515 0.66 -18.25 -51.85
N LYS A 516 1.68 -19.05 -51.52
CA LYS A 516 3.02 -19.17 -52.17
C LYS A 516 4.06 -18.06 -51.93
N ASP A 517 5.38 -18.30 -52.03
CA ASP A 517 6.23 -19.51 -51.88
C ASP A 517 7.72 -19.10 -51.86
N LYS A 518 8.57 -20.00 -51.28
CA LYS A 518 10.04 -20.23 -51.42
C LYS A 518 10.77 -20.11 -50.08
N ASN A 519 11.48 -21.14 -49.56
CA ASN A 519 12.56 -21.99 -50.08
C ASN A 519 13.89 -21.23 -50.31
N SER A 520 15.07 -21.69 -49.84
CA SER A 520 15.41 -22.94 -49.10
C SER A 520 16.91 -22.99 -48.72
N VAL A 521 17.36 -24.09 -48.04
CA VAL A 521 18.76 -24.63 -48.03
C VAL A 521 19.78 -23.86 -47.16
N SER A 522 20.67 -24.48 -46.34
CA SER A 522 20.79 -25.89 -45.85
C SER A 522 21.83 -26.05 -44.69
N ASP A 523 21.74 -27.15 -43.93
CA ASP A 523 22.76 -28.13 -43.48
C ASP A 523 24.30 -27.78 -43.40
N GLN A 524 25.17 -28.38 -42.54
CA GLN A 524 25.03 -29.46 -41.54
C GLN A 524 26.16 -29.51 -40.47
N LYS A 525 26.10 -30.52 -39.57
CA LYS A 525 27.04 -30.82 -38.45
C LYS A 525 28.32 -31.56 -38.89
N SER A 526 29.39 -31.56 -38.08
CA SER A 526 29.90 -32.79 -37.41
C SER A 526 31.14 -32.66 -36.49
N LYS A 527 31.21 -33.57 -35.49
CA LYS A 527 32.34 -34.26 -34.80
C LYS A 527 33.73 -33.55 -34.65
N LYS A 528 34.36 -33.39 -33.46
CA LYS A 528 34.70 -34.29 -32.30
C LYS A 528 36.03 -35.07 -32.46
N SER A 529 37.04 -34.82 -31.60
CA SER A 529 37.83 -35.81 -30.76
C SER A 529 39.19 -35.31 -30.20
N GLN A 530 39.48 -35.59 -28.91
CA GLN A 530 40.79 -36.03 -28.30
C GLN A 530 42.04 -35.09 -28.37
N ASN A 531 43.11 -35.16 -27.52
CA ASN A 531 43.39 -35.96 -26.29
C ASN A 531 44.52 -35.35 -25.37
N VAL A 532 44.37 -35.48 -24.04
CA VAL A 532 45.34 -35.97 -23.01
C VAL A 532 46.82 -35.49 -22.96
N ASN A 533 47.18 -34.77 -21.86
CA ASN A 533 48.20 -35.09 -20.82
C ASN A 533 48.32 -33.91 -19.82
N LYS A 534 48.61 -33.94 -18.51
CA LYS A 534 49.05 -34.91 -17.45
C LYS A 534 50.44 -34.55 -16.85
N ASN A 535 50.55 -34.72 -15.52
CA ASN A 535 51.66 -34.48 -14.57
C ASN A 535 51.61 -33.08 -13.90
N GLU A 536 51.67 -32.85 -12.57
CA GLU A 536 51.99 -33.62 -11.33
C GLU A 536 53.33 -33.24 -10.65
N SER A 537 53.22 -32.81 -9.39
CA SER A 537 54.27 -32.67 -8.36
C SER A 537 55.38 -31.61 -8.49
N SER A 538 55.55 -30.80 -7.44
CA SER A 538 56.82 -30.67 -6.70
C SER A 538 56.62 -29.99 -5.33
N GLN A 539 57.53 -30.26 -4.40
CA GLN A 539 57.44 -29.88 -2.98
C GLN A 539 58.35 -28.68 -2.62
N ARG A 540 58.29 -28.30 -1.33
CA ARG A 540 59.22 -27.47 -0.53
C ARG A 540 58.79 -25.98 -0.40
N GLN A 541 59.04 -25.31 0.72
CA GLN A 541 59.84 -25.71 1.91
C GLN A 541 59.27 -25.16 3.22
N GLU A 542 59.55 -25.83 4.35
CA GLU A 542 59.32 -25.25 5.68
C GLU A 542 60.24 -24.06 5.96
N LYS A 543 59.78 -23.14 6.82
CA LYS A 543 60.61 -22.71 7.96
C LYS A 543 59.74 -22.46 9.20
N LYS A 544 60.37 -22.54 10.37
CA LYS A 544 59.72 -22.76 11.69
C LYS A 544 60.01 -21.61 12.66
N LYS A 545 59.10 -21.46 13.65
CA LYS A 545 59.27 -20.74 14.93
C LYS A 545 59.31 -19.19 14.79
N GLU A 546 58.99 -18.41 15.83
CA GLU A 546 59.03 -18.72 17.28
C GLU A 546 57.78 -18.31 18.09
N LYS A 547 57.80 -18.61 19.40
CA LYS A 547 56.75 -18.37 20.41
C LYS A 547 57.31 -17.43 21.49
N VAL A 548 56.65 -17.33 22.67
CA VAL A 548 57.13 -16.70 23.93
C VAL A 548 56.86 -15.17 23.99
N GLN A 549 56.26 -14.55 25.03
CA GLN A 549 55.74 -15.05 26.33
C GLN A 549 54.52 -14.25 26.85
N ARG A 550 53.95 -14.68 28.00
CA ARG A 550 52.88 -14.00 28.78
C ARG A 550 53.45 -13.07 29.87
N LYS A 551 52.71 -12.00 30.18
CA LYS A 551 52.57 -11.28 31.48
C LYS A 551 51.39 -10.28 31.31
N LYS A 552 50.38 -10.07 32.17
CA LYS A 552 50.26 -9.88 33.64
C LYS A 552 51.24 -8.80 34.15
N THR A 553 50.82 -7.74 34.83
CA THR A 553 49.76 -7.64 35.87
C THR A 553 49.13 -6.23 35.96
N ALA A 554 48.11 -6.07 36.81
CA ALA A 554 47.64 -4.83 37.45
C ALA A 554 47.59 -5.10 38.99
N PRO A 555 47.05 -4.26 39.90
CA PRO A 555 46.54 -2.87 39.82
C PRO A 555 47.14 -1.96 40.93
N GLU A 556 46.57 -0.76 41.16
CA GLU A 556 46.13 -0.11 42.44
C GLU A 556 45.62 1.33 42.09
N VAL A 557 44.56 1.96 42.67
CA VAL A 557 44.02 2.14 44.04
C VAL A 557 44.78 3.26 44.80
N GLN A 558 44.18 4.13 45.64
CA GLN A 558 42.80 4.28 46.16
C GLN A 558 42.13 5.58 45.59
N ASP A 559 41.10 6.29 46.09
CA ASP A 559 40.20 6.35 47.28
C ASP A 559 38.74 6.61 46.78
N ASN A 560 37.62 6.20 47.41
CA ASN A 560 36.99 6.41 48.73
C ASN A 560 36.30 7.79 48.92
N GLU A 561 35.06 7.90 49.43
CA GLU A 561 34.08 6.92 49.99
C GLU A 561 32.70 7.03 49.24
N LYS A 562 31.50 6.53 49.65
CA LYS A 562 31.03 5.83 50.88
C LYS A 562 29.75 4.98 50.67
N GLN A 563 29.65 3.91 51.48
CA GLN A 563 28.48 3.17 52.00
C GLN A 563 27.15 3.01 51.21
N THR A 564 26.83 1.74 50.94
CA THR A 564 25.49 1.16 50.74
C THR A 564 25.00 0.48 52.05
N PRO A 565 23.96 -0.38 52.13
CA PRO A 565 22.73 -0.57 51.32
C PRO A 565 21.43 -0.59 52.17
N LYS A 566 20.24 -0.62 51.52
CA LYS A 566 19.04 -1.34 52.04
C LYS A 566 18.19 -1.93 50.91
N THR A 567 17.46 -3.00 51.22
CA THR A 567 16.69 -3.84 50.28
C THR A 567 15.17 -3.75 50.49
N SER A 568 14.43 -4.25 49.49
CA SER A 568 13.03 -4.77 49.55
C SER A 568 11.89 -3.83 49.95
N GLY A 569 10.86 -3.77 49.10
CA GLY A 569 9.59 -3.09 49.40
C GLY A 569 8.62 -3.09 48.22
N TRP A 570 7.85 -4.17 48.04
CA TRP A 570 6.66 -4.15 47.17
C TRP A 570 5.56 -3.31 47.84
N GLY A 571 5.05 -2.28 47.16
CA GLY A 571 3.97 -1.44 47.66
C GLY A 571 3.24 -0.76 46.51
N ARG A 572 1.93 -1.01 46.41
CA ARG A 572 1.06 -0.41 45.38
C ARG A 572 0.84 1.07 45.67
N ASN A 573 0.71 1.89 44.63
CA ASN A 573 -0.26 2.99 44.64
C ASN A 573 -0.67 3.31 43.20
N ALA A 574 -1.97 3.33 42.95
CA ALA A 574 -2.51 3.76 41.67
C ALA A 574 -2.42 5.28 41.56
N LYS A 575 -2.09 5.80 40.38
CA LYS A 575 -2.31 7.20 40.04
C LYS A 575 -3.61 7.31 39.25
N SER A 576 -4.67 7.78 39.91
CA SER A 576 -5.81 8.37 39.23
C SER A 576 -5.32 9.57 38.41
N TYR A 577 -5.50 9.54 37.09
CA TYR A 577 -5.25 10.72 36.27
C TYR A 577 -6.37 11.75 36.52
N ASP A 578 -5.96 12.91 37.01
CA ASP A 578 -6.86 14.01 37.37
C ASP A 578 -7.27 14.82 36.13
N LYS A 579 -8.33 15.62 36.24
CA LYS A 579 -8.94 16.37 35.13
C LYS A 579 -8.09 17.52 34.58
N GLY A 580 -6.83 17.64 34.98
CA GLY A 580 -5.90 18.71 34.58
C GLY A 580 -5.37 18.59 33.15
N ASP A 581 -4.95 17.39 32.71
CA ASP A 581 -4.20 17.25 31.44
C ASP A 581 -5.05 17.56 30.20
N LEU A 582 -6.37 17.29 30.27
CA LEU A 582 -7.32 17.69 29.21
C LEU A 582 -7.40 19.22 29.05
N VAL A 583 -7.19 19.98 30.13
CA VAL A 583 -7.24 21.45 30.12
C VAL A 583 -5.99 22.02 29.46
N PHE A 584 -4.80 21.44 29.69
CA PHE A 584 -3.57 21.88 29.02
C PHE A 584 -3.60 21.63 27.51
N ALA A 585 -4.14 20.49 27.07
CA ALA A 585 -4.37 20.22 25.64
C ALA A 585 -5.34 21.25 25.02
N ALA A 586 -6.46 21.54 25.70
CA ALA A 586 -7.43 22.54 25.24
C ALA A 586 -6.86 23.96 25.18
N ILE A 587 -6.04 24.36 26.16
CA ILE A 587 -5.34 25.65 26.17
C ILE A 587 -4.31 25.73 25.02
N GLY A 588 -3.56 24.66 24.75
CA GLY A 588 -2.64 24.61 23.60
C GLY A 588 -3.35 24.85 22.26
N ILE A 589 -4.48 24.17 22.03
CA ILE A 589 -5.30 24.35 20.83
C ILE A 589 -5.87 25.78 20.76
N LEU A 590 -6.35 26.35 21.86
CA LEU A 590 -6.85 27.72 21.92
C LEU A 590 -5.76 28.77 21.67
N LEU A 591 -4.52 28.53 22.10
CA LEU A 591 -3.37 29.40 21.81
C LEU A 591 -3.00 29.37 20.31
N ILE A 592 -3.03 28.20 19.68
CA ILE A 592 -2.79 28.04 18.23
C ILE A 592 -3.88 28.77 17.42
N PHE A 593 -5.16 28.57 17.74
CA PHE A 593 -6.25 29.31 17.09
C PHE A 593 -6.23 30.82 17.39
N GLY A 594 -5.82 31.23 18.60
CA GLY A 594 -5.62 32.62 18.97
C GLY A 594 -4.52 33.30 18.14
N ALA A 595 -3.39 32.63 17.94
CA ALA A 595 -2.30 33.09 17.08
C ALA A 595 -2.75 33.23 15.62
N ALA A 596 -3.47 32.23 15.07
CA ALA A 596 -4.02 32.28 13.72
C ALA A 596 -4.99 33.46 13.53
N LEU A 597 -5.89 33.71 14.49
CA LEU A 597 -6.83 34.84 14.45
C LEU A 597 -6.13 36.21 14.57
N LEU A 598 -5.03 36.30 15.32
CA LEU A 598 -4.22 37.52 15.42
C LEU A 598 -3.41 37.79 14.14
N LEU A 599 -2.85 36.75 13.51
CA LEU A 599 -2.16 36.85 12.22
C LEU A 599 -3.14 37.26 11.10
N GLY A 600 -4.32 36.64 11.03
CA GLY A 600 -5.38 37.03 10.09
C GLY A 600 -5.82 38.49 10.28
N ARG A 601 -5.99 38.95 11.54
CA ARG A 601 -6.28 40.36 11.83
C ARG A 601 -5.15 41.31 11.45
N LYS A 602 -3.88 40.87 11.44
CA LYS A 602 -2.73 41.71 11.06
C LYS A 602 -2.64 41.89 9.53
N PHE A 603 -2.98 40.86 8.75
CA PHE A 603 -3.07 40.96 7.29
C PHE A 603 -4.27 41.77 6.81
N PHE A 604 -5.49 41.49 7.31
CA PHE A 604 -6.70 42.15 6.82
C PHE A 604 -6.87 43.63 7.24
N ARG A 605 -6.02 44.17 8.13
CA ARG A 605 -6.07 45.59 8.51
C ARG A 605 -5.30 46.54 7.59
N LYS A 606 -4.56 46.04 6.59
CA LYS A 606 -3.72 46.87 5.68
C LYS A 606 -4.36 47.20 4.33
N LYS A 607 -5.68 47.02 4.18
CA LYS A 607 -6.43 47.31 2.94
C LYS A 607 -7.78 48.04 3.15
N ASN A 608 -7.91 48.77 4.25
CA ASN A 608 -9.05 49.68 4.52
C ASN A 608 -8.60 50.84 5.44
N LEU A 609 -7.85 51.76 4.85
CA LEU A 609 -7.64 53.16 5.25
C LEU A 609 -7.18 53.88 3.96
N SER A 610 -7.50 55.15 3.82
CA SER A 610 -7.18 56.00 2.64
C SER A 610 -5.69 56.25 2.50
#